data_AF-A0A101WBF1-F1
#
_entry.id   AF-A0A101WBF1-F1
#
_cell.length_a   1.000
_cell.length_b   1.000
_cell.length_c   1.000
_cell.angle_alpha   90.00
_cell.angle_beta   90.00
_cell.angle_gamma   90.00
#
_symmetry.space_group_name_H-M   'P 1'
#
loop_
_entity.id
_entity.type
_entity.pdbx_description
1 polymer ?
#
loop_
_entity_poly.entity_id
_entity_poly.type
_entity_poly.pdbx_seq_one_letter_code
_entity_poly.pdbx_strand_id
1 'polypeptide(L)'
;MSNGTKRNCNACKFGLFAECDTLKNNEEYQAIWNPHRMDSMLDAHKFKEKFICDGYKCRYIEYPIEVSKINRNTELYCLEKSNIGKFVKIAPCAEEYRGKTYLGLFLGDLPLDITVSHNSTSKELNLGYRANPAIFVFDLNEIVFGAESWWGVIETEEELKEITQADIDNVWYVKALKTMSS
;
A
#
# COMPACT_ATOMS: atom_id res chain seq x y z
N MET A 1 26.41 -5.47 9.63
CA MET A 1 26.59 -6.69 8.81
C MET A 1 26.08 -6.38 7.42
N SER A 2 27.01 -6.18 6.46
CA SER A 2 26.72 -5.85 5.07
C SER A 2 26.19 -7.08 4.33
N ASN A 3 24.90 -7.36 4.45
CA ASN A 3 24.21 -8.13 3.42
C ASN A 3 24.19 -7.24 2.17
N GLY A 4 25.19 -7.41 1.30
CA GLY A 4 25.28 -6.67 0.05
C GLY A 4 23.94 -6.74 -0.65
N THR A 5 23.30 -5.59 -0.86
CA THR A 5 22.07 -5.47 -1.64
C THR A 5 22.26 -6.28 -2.91
N LYS A 6 21.55 -7.40 -3.05
CA LYS A 6 21.73 -8.29 -4.21
C LYS A 6 21.38 -7.47 -5.45
N ARG A 7 22.41 -7.04 -6.19
CA ARG A 7 22.28 -6.32 -7.45
C ARG A 7 21.77 -7.30 -8.49
N ASN A 8 20.46 -7.42 -8.57
CA ASN A 8 19.78 -8.34 -9.47
C ASN A 8 18.51 -7.69 -10.00
N CYS A 9 17.89 -8.32 -10.99
CA CYS A 9 16.73 -7.74 -11.66
C CYS A 9 15.49 -7.58 -10.75
N ASN A 10 15.40 -8.26 -9.60
CA ASN A 10 14.32 -8.03 -8.63
C ASN A 10 14.46 -6.70 -7.88
N ALA A 11 15.70 -6.25 -7.66
CA ALA A 11 16.01 -4.96 -7.03
C ALA A 11 16.16 -3.82 -8.06
N CYS A 12 16.00 -4.09 -9.36
CA CYS A 12 16.14 -3.11 -10.41
C CYS A 12 14.83 -2.32 -10.60
N LYS A 13 14.92 -0.99 -10.76
CA LYS A 13 13.74 -0.14 -10.99
C LYS A 13 12.98 -0.48 -12.28
N PHE A 14 13.67 -1.06 -13.27
CA PHE A 14 13.09 -1.51 -14.53
C PHE A 14 12.50 -2.93 -14.45
N GLY A 15 12.80 -3.69 -13.40
CA GLY A 15 12.34 -5.07 -13.23
C GLY A 15 10.87 -5.19 -12.83
N LEU A 16 10.25 -4.08 -12.42
CA LEU A 16 8.84 -3.94 -12.09
C LEU A 16 8.02 -3.73 -13.37
N PHE A 17 6.83 -4.34 -13.45
CA PHE A 17 5.85 -4.12 -14.54
C PHE A 17 6.32 -4.41 -15.99
N ALA A 18 7.37 -5.22 -16.16
CA ALA A 18 7.84 -5.71 -17.47
C ALA A 18 8.31 -4.62 -18.45
N GLU A 19 8.80 -3.47 -17.95
CA GLU A 19 9.29 -2.37 -18.80
C GLU A 19 10.76 -2.52 -19.24
N CYS A 20 11.48 -3.54 -18.76
CA CYS A 20 12.90 -3.72 -19.06
C CYS A 20 13.15 -4.42 -20.41
N ASP A 21 13.69 -3.69 -21.37
CA ASP A 21 14.04 -4.24 -22.69
C ASP A 21 15.07 -5.40 -22.62
N THR A 22 15.98 -5.37 -21.65
CA THR A 22 16.93 -6.48 -21.42
C THR A 22 16.21 -7.79 -21.10
N LEU A 23 15.16 -7.75 -20.28
CA LEU A 23 14.37 -8.94 -19.96
C LEU A 23 13.41 -9.32 -21.09
N LYS A 24 12.87 -8.34 -21.81
CA LYS A 24 12.02 -8.59 -22.99
C LYS A 24 12.76 -9.35 -24.08
N ASN A 25 14.03 -9.01 -24.29
CA ASN A 25 14.87 -9.61 -25.33
C ASN A 25 15.68 -10.81 -24.83
N ASN A 26 15.53 -11.22 -23.56
CA ASN A 26 16.23 -12.37 -23.02
C ASN A 26 15.42 -13.65 -23.26
N GLU A 27 15.95 -14.55 -24.10
CA GLU A 27 15.27 -15.78 -24.51
C GLU A 27 14.91 -16.70 -23.33
N GLU A 28 15.80 -16.84 -22.35
CA GLU A 28 15.58 -17.67 -21.17
C GLU A 28 14.44 -17.11 -20.30
N TYR A 29 14.41 -15.79 -20.08
CA TYR A 29 13.33 -15.13 -19.35
C TYR A 29 11.99 -15.24 -20.09
N GLN A 30 11.98 -15.05 -21.42
CA GLN A 30 10.76 -15.17 -22.22
C GLN A 30 10.23 -16.61 -22.27
N ALA A 31 11.11 -17.61 -22.22
CA ALA A 31 10.72 -19.02 -22.12
C ALA A 31 10.04 -19.35 -20.79
N ILE A 32 10.39 -18.62 -19.71
CA ILE A 32 9.82 -18.81 -18.37
C ILE A 32 8.53 -17.99 -18.21
N TRP A 33 8.52 -16.73 -18.63
CA TRP A 33 7.47 -15.77 -18.31
C TRP A 33 6.15 -16.05 -19.04
N ASN A 34 5.08 -16.32 -18.29
CA ASN A 34 3.73 -16.43 -18.82
C ASN A 34 2.73 -15.72 -17.90
N PRO A 35 2.14 -14.57 -18.32
CA PRO A 35 1.29 -13.75 -17.46
C PRO A 35 0.02 -14.46 -16.98
N HIS A 36 -0.35 -15.60 -17.56
CA HIS A 36 -1.53 -16.39 -17.19
C HIS A 36 -1.20 -17.58 -16.27
N ARG A 37 0.06 -17.73 -15.85
CA ARG A 37 0.55 -18.85 -15.05
C ARG A 37 1.28 -18.33 -13.80
N MET A 38 0.73 -18.62 -12.63
CA MET A 38 1.26 -18.14 -11.35
C MET A 38 2.65 -18.71 -11.03
N ASP A 39 2.90 -19.98 -11.37
CA ASP A 39 4.21 -20.63 -11.23
C ASP A 39 5.29 -19.94 -12.05
N SER A 40 4.92 -19.43 -13.23
CA SER A 40 5.83 -18.65 -14.07
C SER A 40 6.33 -17.36 -13.39
N MET A 41 5.52 -16.75 -12.52
CA MET A 41 5.92 -15.55 -11.78
C MET A 41 7.02 -15.88 -10.75
N LEU A 42 6.89 -17.03 -10.09
CA LEU A 42 7.89 -17.50 -9.13
C LEU A 42 9.19 -17.88 -9.84
N ASP A 43 9.11 -18.57 -10.96
CA ASP A 43 10.30 -18.97 -11.72
C ASP A 43 10.98 -17.76 -12.39
N ALA A 44 10.20 -16.80 -12.89
CA ALA A 44 10.72 -15.52 -13.36
C ALA A 44 11.40 -14.73 -12.22
N HIS A 45 10.86 -14.80 -11.00
CA HIS A 45 11.50 -14.20 -9.83
C HIS A 45 12.85 -14.87 -9.50
N LYS A 46 12.93 -16.21 -9.53
CA LYS A 46 14.17 -16.97 -9.31
C LYS A 46 15.22 -16.66 -10.38
N PHE A 47 14.81 -16.56 -11.64
CA PHE A 47 15.69 -16.14 -12.73
C PHE A 47 16.25 -14.74 -12.47
N LYS A 48 15.37 -13.77 -12.20
CA LYS A 48 15.75 -12.38 -11.91
C LYS A 48 16.69 -12.25 -10.72
N GLU A 49 16.65 -13.18 -9.76
CA GLU A 49 17.53 -13.16 -8.59
C GLU A 49 19.00 -13.44 -8.95
N LYS A 50 19.22 -14.29 -9.95
CA LYS A 50 20.55 -14.74 -10.41
C LYS A 50 21.06 -13.98 -11.63
N PHE A 51 20.16 -13.31 -12.36
CA PHE A 51 20.51 -12.57 -13.56
C PHE A 51 21.30 -11.29 -13.23
N ILE A 52 22.53 -11.23 -13.73
CA ILE A 52 23.42 -10.07 -13.64
C ILE A 52 23.24 -9.23 -14.91
N CYS A 53 22.96 -7.94 -14.74
CA CYS A 53 22.61 -7.03 -15.83
C CYS A 53 23.43 -5.74 -15.72
N ASP A 54 24.14 -5.37 -16.79
CA ASP A 54 24.90 -4.12 -16.85
C ASP A 54 23.99 -2.88 -16.85
N GLY A 55 22.77 -3.02 -17.34
CA GLY A 55 21.72 -1.99 -17.30
C GLY A 55 21.04 -1.83 -15.93
N TYR A 56 21.53 -2.51 -14.89
CA TYR A 56 20.96 -2.47 -13.55
C TYR A 56 20.92 -1.04 -12.99
N LYS A 57 19.76 -0.65 -12.46
CA LYS A 57 19.60 0.57 -11.66
C LYS A 57 18.79 0.23 -10.42
N CYS A 58 19.38 0.42 -9.24
CA CYS A 58 18.73 0.14 -7.97
C CYS A 58 17.41 0.91 -7.86
N ARG A 59 16.35 0.25 -7.39
CA ARG A 59 15.06 0.88 -7.09
C ARG A 59 15.03 1.57 -5.72
N TYR A 60 15.97 1.21 -4.86
CA TYR A 60 16.07 1.73 -3.50
C TYR A 60 17.06 2.90 -3.46
N ILE A 61 16.92 3.73 -2.43
CA ILE A 61 17.86 4.81 -2.16
C ILE A 61 19.19 4.18 -1.67
N GLU A 62 20.27 4.41 -2.41
CA GLU A 62 21.62 3.96 -2.05
C GLU A 62 22.38 5.09 -1.37
N TYR A 63 22.98 4.79 -0.20
CA TYR A 63 23.73 5.78 0.57
C TYR A 63 25.24 5.69 0.30
N PRO A 64 25.97 6.81 0.40
CA PRO A 64 25.49 8.17 0.69
C PRO A 64 24.72 8.79 -0.49
N ILE A 65 23.76 9.69 -0.19
CA ILE A 65 23.04 10.47 -1.21
C ILE A 65 23.47 11.93 -1.21
N GLU A 66 23.47 12.52 -2.39
CA GLU A 66 23.54 13.96 -2.58
C GLU A 66 22.13 14.49 -2.84
N VAL A 67 21.81 15.64 -2.22
CA VAL A 67 20.50 16.29 -2.35
C VAL A 67 20.68 17.72 -2.83
N SER A 68 20.15 18.03 -4.02
CA SER A 68 20.18 19.36 -4.63
C SER A 68 19.04 20.25 -4.15
N LYS A 69 17.88 19.65 -3.85
CA LYS A 69 16.65 20.34 -3.43
C LYS A 69 15.73 19.40 -2.65
N ILE A 70 14.97 19.96 -1.71
CA ILE A 70 13.87 19.27 -1.01
C ILE A 70 12.54 19.89 -1.44
N ASN A 71 11.71 19.11 -2.14
CA ASN A 71 10.35 19.49 -2.48
C ASN A 71 9.38 18.89 -1.46
N ARG A 72 8.35 19.65 -1.08
CA ARG A 72 7.32 19.22 -0.13
C ARG A 72 5.97 19.34 -0.80
N ASN A 73 5.26 18.24 -0.95
CA ASN A 73 3.85 18.23 -1.30
C ASN A 73 3.05 17.69 -0.12
N THR A 74 2.48 18.60 0.66
CA THR A 74 1.71 18.28 1.87
C THR A 74 0.22 18.25 1.63
N GLU A 75 -0.23 18.33 0.37
CA GLU A 75 -1.64 18.26 0.05
C GLU A 75 -2.18 16.86 0.30
N LEU A 76 -3.26 16.78 1.08
CA LEU A 76 -3.96 15.54 1.34
C LEU A 76 -5.12 15.40 0.36
N TYR A 77 -5.15 14.27 -0.34
CA TYR A 77 -6.27 13.91 -1.17
C TYR A 77 -7.21 13.00 -0.37
N CYS A 78 -8.27 13.60 0.18
CA CYS A 78 -9.35 12.85 0.80
C CYS A 78 -10.37 12.45 -0.27
N LEU A 79 -10.63 11.15 -0.42
CA LEU A 79 -11.64 10.61 -1.34
C LEU A 79 -13.07 10.92 -0.87
N GLU A 80 -13.28 10.91 0.45
CA GLU A 80 -14.59 10.99 1.10
C GLU A 80 -14.89 12.39 1.66
N LYS A 81 -14.44 13.47 0.98
CA LYS A 81 -14.55 14.85 1.48
C LYS A 81 -15.96 15.27 1.89
N SER A 82 -16.99 14.81 1.18
CA SER A 82 -18.40 15.12 1.47
C SER A 82 -18.91 14.49 2.78
N ASN A 83 -18.17 13.53 3.33
CA ASN A 83 -18.54 12.82 4.55
C ASN A 83 -17.80 13.35 5.79
N ILE A 84 -16.88 14.31 5.63
CA ILE A 84 -16.18 14.93 6.77
C ILE A 84 -17.20 15.53 7.73
N GLY A 85 -17.08 15.20 9.02
CA GLY A 85 -17.98 15.62 10.08
C GLY A 85 -19.24 14.76 10.22
N LYS A 86 -19.43 13.74 9.38
CA LYS A 86 -20.52 12.78 9.56
C LYS A 86 -20.17 11.71 10.57
N PHE A 87 -21.22 11.14 11.17
CA PHE A 87 -21.09 9.96 12.00
C PHE A 87 -20.79 8.72 11.14
N VAL A 88 -20.00 7.83 11.72
CA VAL A 88 -19.68 6.53 11.14
C VAL A 88 -19.87 5.45 12.19
N LYS A 89 -20.23 4.26 11.75
CA LYS A 89 -19.98 3.04 12.52
C LYS A 89 -18.56 2.57 12.24
N ILE A 90 -17.88 2.07 13.27
CA ILE A 90 -16.50 1.60 13.15
C ILE A 90 -16.28 0.37 14.03
N ALA A 91 -15.65 -0.66 13.48
CA ALA A 91 -15.16 -1.85 14.17
C ALA A 91 -13.64 -1.94 13.94
N PRO A 92 -12.82 -1.47 14.91
CA PRO A 92 -11.37 -1.62 14.86
C PRO A 92 -10.96 -3.10 14.79
N CYS A 93 -9.90 -3.38 14.03
CA CYS A 93 -9.47 -4.74 13.71
C CYS A 93 -8.62 -5.41 14.82
N ALA A 94 -8.04 -4.63 15.74
CA ALA A 94 -7.15 -5.18 16.76
C ALA A 94 -7.93 -6.03 17.79
N GLU A 95 -7.27 -7.06 18.33
CA GLU A 95 -7.90 -8.06 19.19
C GLU A 95 -8.48 -7.45 20.49
N GLU A 96 -7.86 -6.39 21.02
CA GLU A 96 -8.34 -5.70 22.22
C GLU A 96 -9.77 -5.15 22.09
N TYR A 97 -10.20 -4.84 20.87
CA TYR A 97 -11.53 -4.31 20.58
C TYR A 97 -12.59 -5.39 20.40
N ARG A 98 -12.18 -6.67 20.33
CA ARG A 98 -13.05 -7.87 20.29
C ARG A 98 -14.15 -7.82 19.22
N GLY A 99 -13.87 -7.18 18.08
CA GLY A 99 -14.84 -7.01 17.00
C GLY A 99 -16.04 -6.12 17.34
N LYS A 100 -16.02 -5.39 18.46
CA LYS A 100 -17.11 -4.48 18.83
C LYS A 100 -17.21 -3.34 17.82
N THR A 101 -18.44 -2.96 17.51
CA THR A 101 -18.74 -1.76 16.74
C THR A 101 -18.99 -0.57 17.65
N TYR A 102 -18.48 0.58 17.25
CA TYR A 102 -18.55 1.84 17.97
C TYR A 102 -19.10 2.94 17.06
N LEU A 103 -19.55 4.02 17.69
CA LEU A 103 -19.85 5.28 17.02
C LEU A 103 -18.56 6.10 16.90
N GLY A 104 -18.33 6.67 15.72
CA GLY A 104 -17.23 7.58 15.49
C GLY A 104 -17.63 8.80 14.66
N LEU A 105 -16.76 9.81 14.65
CA LEU A 105 -16.84 11.00 13.82
C LEU A 105 -15.77 10.94 12.74
N PHE A 106 -16.16 10.99 11.47
CA PHE A 106 -15.19 10.97 10.38
C PHE A 106 -14.51 12.35 10.23
N LEU A 107 -13.18 12.37 10.36
CA LEU A 107 -12.38 13.59 10.33
C LEU A 107 -11.82 13.92 8.93
N GLY A 108 -12.03 13.04 7.95
CA GLY A 108 -11.32 13.07 6.68
C GLY A 108 -10.02 12.27 6.75
N ASP A 109 -9.15 12.47 5.76
CA ASP A 109 -7.87 11.80 5.71
C ASP A 109 -6.82 12.59 6.50
N LEU A 110 -6.16 11.94 7.46
CA LEU A 110 -5.03 12.51 8.21
C LEU A 110 -3.72 11.85 7.81
N PRO A 111 -2.58 12.56 7.93
CA PRO A 111 -1.26 11.98 7.69
C PRO A 111 -0.98 10.81 8.65
N LEU A 112 -0.64 9.66 8.10
CA LEU A 112 -0.23 8.48 8.85
C LEU A 112 1.30 8.35 8.88
N ASP A 113 1.96 8.64 7.75
CA ASP A 113 3.42 8.74 7.69
C ASP A 113 3.91 9.74 6.64
N ILE A 114 5.22 9.98 6.66
CA ILE A 114 5.93 10.75 5.66
C ILE A 114 6.45 9.80 4.60
N THR A 115 6.11 10.06 3.34
CA THR A 115 6.71 9.40 2.19
C THR A 115 7.92 10.19 1.71
N VAL A 116 9.01 9.48 1.44
CA VAL A 116 10.27 10.08 0.97
C VAL A 116 10.68 9.36 -0.32
N SER A 117 10.92 10.12 -1.37
CA SER A 117 11.50 9.61 -2.61
C SER A 117 12.68 10.47 -3.05
N HIS A 118 13.69 9.84 -3.65
CA HIS A 118 14.86 10.52 -4.19
C HIS A 118 14.97 10.24 -5.68
N ASN A 119 15.19 11.29 -6.47
CA ASN A 119 15.51 11.16 -7.88
C ASN A 119 17.03 11.21 -8.05
N SER A 120 17.63 10.08 -8.43
CA SER A 120 19.09 9.99 -8.59
C SER A 120 19.67 10.83 -9.73
N THR A 121 18.86 11.24 -10.71
CA THR A 121 19.28 12.10 -11.82
C THR A 121 19.26 13.58 -11.42
N SER A 122 18.12 14.08 -10.92
CA SER A 122 17.98 15.49 -10.54
C SER A 122 18.54 15.80 -9.14
N LYS A 123 18.81 14.75 -8.34
CA LYS A 123 19.20 14.80 -6.93
C LYS A 123 18.15 15.44 -6.03
N GLU A 124 16.91 15.53 -6.49
CA GLU A 124 15.83 16.10 -5.70
C GLU A 124 15.21 15.06 -4.75
N LEU A 125 14.96 15.47 -3.52
CA LEU A 125 14.22 14.73 -2.52
C LEU A 125 12.77 15.23 -2.49
N ASN A 126 11.80 14.36 -2.71
CA ASN A 126 10.38 14.71 -2.66
C ASN A 126 9.76 14.09 -1.41
N LEU A 127 9.16 14.95 -0.59
CA LEU A 127 8.43 14.59 0.62
C LEU A 127 6.93 14.71 0.35
N GLY A 128 6.19 13.72 0.83
CA GLY A 128 4.74 13.75 0.88
C GLY A 128 4.21 13.10 2.14
N TYR A 129 2.88 13.05 2.27
CA TYR A 129 2.22 12.29 3.32
C TYR A 129 1.50 11.08 2.72
N ARG A 130 1.63 9.92 3.37
CA ARG A 130 0.63 8.86 3.19
C ARG A 130 -0.50 9.18 4.15
N ALA A 131 -1.66 9.50 3.60
CA ALA A 131 -2.85 9.78 4.36
C ALA A 131 -3.73 8.53 4.48
N ASN A 132 -4.58 8.51 5.49
CA ASN A 132 -5.61 7.48 5.62
C ASN A 132 -6.86 8.09 6.28
N PRO A 133 -8.07 7.58 6.00
CA PRO A 133 -9.28 7.96 6.71
C PRO A 133 -9.05 7.92 8.22
N ALA A 134 -9.40 8.99 8.92
CA ALA A 134 -9.25 9.10 10.36
C ALA A 134 -10.61 9.28 11.02
N ILE A 135 -10.86 8.49 12.06
CA ILE A 135 -12.15 8.44 12.74
C ILE A 135 -11.89 8.65 14.23
N PHE A 136 -12.50 9.66 14.82
CA PHE A 136 -12.50 9.82 16.27
C PHE A 136 -13.58 8.92 16.88
N VAL A 137 -13.19 7.96 17.71
CA VAL A 137 -14.10 6.99 18.32
C VAL A 137 -14.41 7.43 19.74
N PHE A 138 -15.68 7.80 20.00
CA PHE A 138 -16.08 8.45 21.26
C PHE A 138 -15.85 7.57 22.50
N ASP A 139 -16.26 6.30 22.44
CA ASP A 139 -16.12 5.35 23.55
C ASP A 139 -14.66 5.05 23.90
N LEU A 140 -13.77 5.09 22.90
CA LEU A 140 -12.34 4.79 23.06
C LEU A 140 -11.52 6.05 23.35
N ASN A 141 -12.08 7.23 23.03
CA ASN A 141 -11.43 8.54 23.11
C ASN A 141 -10.08 8.59 22.36
N GLU A 142 -10.07 8.02 21.16
CA GLU A 142 -8.88 7.95 20.32
C GLU A 142 -9.23 8.09 18.82
N ILE A 143 -8.19 8.31 18.01
CA ILE A 143 -8.32 8.28 16.55
C ILE A 143 -7.93 6.88 16.08
N VAL A 144 -8.85 6.23 15.38
CA VAL A 144 -8.60 4.96 14.69
C VAL A 144 -8.55 5.24 13.18
N PHE A 145 -7.53 4.73 12.49
CA PHE A 145 -7.44 4.89 11.05
C PHE A 145 -8.29 3.86 10.31
N GLY A 146 -8.75 4.22 9.11
CA GLY A 146 -9.56 3.36 8.25
C GLY A 146 -8.81 2.09 7.81
N ALA A 147 -7.49 2.12 7.69
CA ALA A 147 -6.67 0.94 7.45
C ALA A 147 -6.62 -0.04 8.64
N GLU A 148 -7.02 0.42 9.83
CA GLU A 148 -7.01 -0.34 11.07
C GLU A 148 -8.42 -0.79 11.47
N SER A 149 -9.43 -0.55 10.62
CA SER A 149 -10.84 -0.75 10.97
C SER A 149 -11.74 -1.08 9.79
N TRP A 150 -12.87 -1.71 10.09
CA TRP A 150 -14.04 -1.72 9.22
C TRP A 150 -14.92 -0.53 9.59
N TRP A 151 -15.35 0.27 8.63
CA TRP A 151 -16.17 1.44 8.93
C TRP A 151 -17.10 1.82 7.77
N GLY A 152 -18.10 2.62 8.08
CA GLY A 152 -19.00 3.20 7.10
C GLY A 152 -19.81 4.34 7.68
N VAL A 153 -20.14 5.32 6.82
CA VAL A 153 -21.03 6.45 7.18
C VAL A 153 -22.39 5.92 7.57
N ILE A 154 -22.98 6.55 8.60
CA ILE A 154 -24.35 6.32 9.01
C ILE A 154 -25.15 7.61 8.88
N GLU A 155 -26.39 7.49 8.42
CA GLU A 155 -27.33 8.61 8.28
C GLU A 155 -28.47 8.52 9.33
N THR A 156 -28.69 7.34 9.92
CA THR A 156 -29.67 7.13 10.99
C THR A 156 -29.10 6.31 12.16
N GLU A 157 -29.76 6.38 13.32
CA GLU A 157 -29.35 5.63 14.52
C GLU A 157 -29.43 4.11 14.30
N GLU A 158 -30.40 3.64 13.51
CA GLU A 158 -30.60 2.22 13.22
C GLU A 158 -29.47 1.60 12.38
N GLU A 159 -28.64 2.44 11.74
CA GLU A 159 -27.49 1.99 10.97
C GLU A 159 -26.27 1.70 11.85
N LEU A 160 -26.26 2.16 13.12
CA LEU A 160 -25.29 1.82 14.16
C LEU A 160 -25.55 0.41 14.72
N LYS A 161 -25.60 -0.58 13.83
CA LYS A 161 -25.64 -2.01 14.16
C LYS A 161 -24.22 -2.57 14.15
N GLU A 162 -24.06 -3.69 14.87
CA GLU A 162 -22.84 -4.47 14.86
C GLU A 162 -22.42 -4.82 13.43
N ILE A 163 -21.17 -4.52 13.07
CA ILE A 163 -20.53 -4.96 11.84
C ILE A 163 -20.22 -6.45 12.02
N THR A 164 -20.90 -7.29 11.27
CA THR A 164 -20.78 -8.74 11.37
C THR A 164 -19.73 -9.30 10.41
N GLN A 165 -19.29 -10.54 10.65
CA GLN A 165 -18.43 -11.25 9.69
C GLN A 165 -19.09 -11.39 8.31
N ALA A 166 -20.43 -11.51 8.25
CA ALA A 166 -21.16 -11.57 6.99
C ALA A 166 -21.08 -10.25 6.22
N ASP A 167 -21.05 -9.11 6.91
CA ASP A 167 -20.88 -7.80 6.28
C ASP A 167 -19.49 -7.67 5.65
N ILE A 168 -18.45 -8.09 6.39
CA ILE A 168 -17.05 -8.10 5.94
C ILE A 168 -16.88 -9.04 4.73
N ASP A 169 -17.42 -10.25 4.83
CA ASP A 169 -17.36 -11.27 3.78
C ASP A 169 -18.10 -10.85 2.51
N ASN A 170 -19.01 -9.89 2.61
CA ASN A 170 -19.74 -9.37 1.47
C ASN A 170 -19.02 -8.28 0.69
N VAL A 171 -17.95 -7.70 1.23
CA VAL A 171 -17.13 -6.69 0.57
C VAL A 171 -16.42 -7.29 -0.65
N TRP A 172 -16.50 -6.60 -1.79
CA TRP A 172 -16.06 -7.14 -3.09
C TRP A 172 -14.59 -7.59 -3.11
N TYR A 173 -13.68 -6.82 -2.49
CA TYR A 173 -12.26 -7.18 -2.46
C TYR A 173 -11.97 -8.31 -1.47
N VAL A 174 -12.75 -8.43 -0.38
CA VAL A 174 -12.67 -9.57 0.54
C VAL A 174 -13.05 -10.85 -0.20
N LYS A 175 -14.14 -10.82 -0.98
CA LYS A 175 -14.56 -11.93 -1.86
C LYS A 175 -13.45 -12.29 -2.84
N ALA A 176 -12.86 -11.30 -3.51
CA ALA A 176 -11.78 -11.54 -4.47
C ALA A 176 -10.54 -12.19 -3.81
N LEU A 177 -10.11 -11.67 -2.65
CA LEU A 177 -8.97 -12.21 -1.91
C LEU A 177 -9.18 -13.66 -1.45
N LYS A 178 -10.39 -14.01 -1.01
CA LYS A 178 -10.73 -15.40 -0.63
C LYS A 178 -10.64 -16.35 -1.81
N THR A 179 -11.15 -15.94 -2.99
CA THR A 179 -11.03 -16.71 -4.23
C THR A 179 -9.58 -16.87 -4.68
N MET A 180 -8.73 -15.88 -4.42
CA MET A 180 -7.30 -15.93 -4.75
C MET A 180 -6.46 -16.75 -3.76
N SER A 181 -6.99 -17.01 -2.57
CA SER A 181 -6.32 -17.78 -1.51
C SER A 181 -6.76 -19.25 -1.47
N SER A 182 -7.67 -19.64 -2.36
CA SER A 182 -8.20 -21.00 -2.53
C SER A 182 -7.54 -21.70 -3.70
#